data_AF-A0A354XB06-F1
#
_entry.id   AF-A0A354XB06-F1
#
_cell.length_a   1.000
_cell.length_b   1.000
_cell.length_c   1.000
_cell.angle_alpha   90.00
_cell.angle_beta   90.00
_cell.angle_gamma   90.00
#
_symmetry.space_group_name_H-M   'P 1'
#
loop_
_entity.id
_entity.type
_entity.pdbx_description
1 polymer ?
#
loop_
_entity_poly.entity_id
_entity_poly.type
_entity_poly.pdbx_seq_one_letter_code
_entity_poly.pdbx_strand_id
1 'polypeptide(L)'
;MKTQLFLRFTQGLIIGAPFIFGGWLLWQELVPSGVFVVEKTPGTSSPFLDDLIPGSRASSSKTDAQGDLVQVLTGDPVYLFVHPHRSFETITAEIWFKNANVPIIEFGGLVFADHQAFDLHPLQNLLLDQSSWSRIQEGDRLLLQRELTYHSLEDFFASPPPVEQVATYHDDWSISYEPVFYTSSSVMQITDLSFRGHHTIKTYVKDETLSFSFAYMDMNREEGDDSVQILVFNEEDQAVAEARMTDDGVTKATALPSFLQTITVSASDLSEGVYKIELNVGRDIFFRSIATPQQKWVFVRSLFLADEVGYRDTPMGTQLVTNGKQFSFETRHAEGVQEVEIGGQSVSVTAPFETVTQTIIQPGLAILSVPLGDIEIQSDGMIATSAGTFFQPDPVSLVASSDLDTLGVDYILATYMPPRREGEWWVAEASFDASMLAQEQGAWKFAFSLPRILEQEGSVDVGKIRMIWMREAFTWSSFWQFLRAYVFP
;
A
#
# COMPACT_ATOMS: atom_id res chain seq x y z
N MET A 1 66.35 36.53 -1.33
CA MET A 1 66.10 35.07 -1.43
C MET A 1 64.74 34.66 -0.85
N LYS A 2 64.42 35.02 0.40
CA LYS A 2 63.11 34.71 1.02
C LYS A 2 61.90 35.23 0.23
N THR A 3 61.98 36.44 -0.34
CA THR A 3 60.89 37.07 -1.11
C THR A 3 60.58 36.37 -2.44
N GLN A 4 61.60 35.84 -3.14
CA GLN A 4 61.39 35.10 -4.39
C GLN A 4 60.86 33.69 -4.16
N LEU A 5 61.27 33.04 -3.07
CA LEU A 5 60.74 31.74 -2.67
C LEU A 5 59.25 31.85 -2.32
N PHE A 6 58.89 32.90 -1.57
CA PHE A 6 57.49 33.21 -1.23
C PHE A 6 56.64 33.47 -2.48
N LEU A 7 57.13 34.28 -3.43
CA LEU A 7 56.39 34.58 -4.66
C LEU A 7 56.12 33.33 -5.51
N ARG A 8 57.11 32.43 -5.63
CA ARG A 8 56.97 31.17 -6.38
C ARG A 8 55.99 30.20 -5.71
N PHE A 9 55.98 30.16 -4.38
CA PHE A 9 55.01 29.36 -3.62
C PHE A 9 53.57 29.86 -3.84
N THR A 10 53.36 31.18 -3.76
CA THR A 10 52.04 31.77 -4.01
C THR A 10 51.55 31.55 -5.45
N GLN A 11 52.44 31.66 -6.44
CA GLN A 11 52.12 31.32 -7.84
C GLN A 11 51.74 29.85 -8.01
N GLY A 12 52.46 28.95 -7.33
CA GLY A 12 52.13 27.52 -7.30
C GLY A 12 50.74 27.24 -6.72
N LEU A 13 50.36 27.93 -5.64
CA LEU A 13 49.02 27.83 -5.06
C LEU A 13 47.94 28.35 -6.00
N ILE A 14 48.15 29.49 -6.65
CA ILE A 14 47.18 30.08 -7.59
C ILE A 14 46.97 29.16 -8.80
N ILE A 15 48.03 28.54 -9.32
CA ILE A 15 47.94 27.59 -10.44
C ILE A 15 47.33 26.26 -9.99
N GLY A 16 47.67 25.77 -8.80
CA GLY A 16 47.19 24.49 -8.28
C GLY A 16 45.73 24.52 -7.82
N ALA A 17 45.25 25.66 -7.32
CA ALA A 17 43.90 25.78 -6.75
C ALA A 17 42.78 25.39 -7.74
N PRO A 18 42.77 25.83 -9.02
CA PRO A 18 41.77 25.39 -9.99
C PRO A 18 41.76 23.87 -10.24
N PHE A 19 42.93 23.21 -10.24
CA PHE A 19 43.00 21.76 -10.45
C PHE A 19 42.52 20.98 -9.23
N ILE A 20 42.87 21.45 -8.03
CA ILE A 20 42.38 20.86 -6.78
C ILE A 20 40.87 21.03 -6.70
N PHE A 21 40.36 22.22 -6.99
CA PHE A 21 38.94 22.52 -6.99
C PHE A 21 38.19 21.73 -8.07
N GLY A 22 38.70 21.68 -9.30
CA GLY A 22 38.13 20.89 -10.38
C GLY A 22 38.16 19.39 -10.11
N GLY A 23 39.25 18.88 -9.52
CA GLY A 23 39.37 17.49 -9.08
C GLY A 23 38.38 17.16 -7.96
N TRP A 24 38.17 18.09 -7.02
CA TRP A 24 37.16 17.96 -5.97
C TRP A 24 35.74 17.97 -6.52
N LEU A 25 35.41 18.87 -7.45
CA LEU A 25 34.11 18.89 -8.13
C LEU A 25 33.88 17.62 -8.95
N LEU A 26 34.89 17.15 -9.68
CA LEU A 26 34.81 15.87 -10.39
C LEU A 26 34.63 14.71 -9.42
N TRP A 27 35.25 14.74 -8.24
CA TRP A 27 35.04 13.69 -7.24
C TRP A 27 33.60 13.69 -6.72
N GLN A 28 33.06 14.87 -6.39
CA GLN A 28 31.67 15.04 -5.95
C GLN A 28 30.68 14.58 -7.02
N GLU A 29 30.94 14.97 -8.27
CA GLU A 29 30.10 14.65 -9.41
C GLU A 29 30.22 13.17 -9.80
N LEU A 30 31.42 12.58 -9.81
CA LEU A 30 31.61 11.20 -10.28
C LEU A 30 31.26 10.15 -9.23
N VAL A 31 31.38 10.47 -7.94
CA VAL A 31 31.17 9.55 -6.81
C VAL A 31 31.91 8.21 -7.04
N PRO A 32 33.25 8.22 -7.12
CA PRO A 32 34.01 7.04 -7.53
C PRO A 32 33.95 5.88 -6.53
N SER A 33 33.67 6.15 -5.25
CA SER A 33 33.37 5.14 -4.25
C SER A 33 32.05 4.39 -4.51
N GLY A 34 31.17 4.92 -5.36
CA GLY A 34 29.81 4.44 -5.52
C GLY A 34 28.86 4.88 -4.40
N VAL A 35 29.35 5.57 -3.35
CA VAL A 35 28.54 5.98 -2.19
C VAL A 35 28.51 7.49 -2.09
N PHE A 36 27.30 8.06 -2.08
CA PHE A 36 27.03 9.47 -1.87
C PHE A 36 26.15 9.67 -0.64
N VAL A 37 26.54 10.54 0.27
CA VAL A 37 25.81 10.77 1.53
C VAL A 37 25.35 12.21 1.58
N VAL A 38 24.05 12.39 1.81
CA VAL A 38 23.43 13.69 2.02
C VAL A 38 22.78 13.71 3.38
N GLU A 39 23.01 14.80 4.12
CA GLU A 39 22.37 15.02 5.40
C GLU A 39 21.56 16.31 5.34
N LYS A 40 20.40 16.28 5.98
CA LYS A 40 19.57 17.45 6.19
C LYS A 40 19.13 17.54 7.65
N THR A 41 19.39 18.71 8.22
CA THR A 41 18.83 19.14 9.51
C THR A 41 17.86 20.30 9.29
N PRO A 42 16.78 20.41 10.10
CA PRO A 42 15.83 21.52 10.02
C PRO A 42 16.51 22.89 10.00
N GLY A 43 16.16 23.71 9.00
CA GLY A 43 16.64 25.09 8.87
C GLY A 43 17.96 25.23 8.10
N THR A 44 18.55 24.12 7.66
CA THR A 44 19.68 24.12 6.73
C THR A 44 19.19 23.90 5.30
N SER A 45 19.73 24.67 4.35
CA SER A 45 19.45 24.46 2.93
C SER A 45 20.29 23.32 2.38
N SER A 46 19.68 22.39 1.67
CA SER A 46 20.36 21.34 0.92
C SER A 46 19.94 21.42 -0.55
N PRO A 47 20.86 21.32 -1.52
CA PRO A 47 20.50 21.26 -2.93
C PRO A 47 19.90 19.90 -3.33
N PHE A 48 19.97 18.91 -2.44
CA PHE A 48 19.60 17.52 -2.72
C PHE A 48 18.35 17.08 -1.95
N LEU A 49 18.00 17.76 -0.85
CA LEU A 49 16.88 17.43 0.02
C LEU A 49 16.05 18.66 0.32
N ASP A 50 14.79 18.65 -0.09
CA ASP A 50 13.84 19.71 0.21
C ASP A 50 13.33 19.64 1.65
N ASP A 51 12.68 20.70 2.12
CA ASP A 51 12.03 20.67 3.44
C ASP A 51 10.81 19.77 3.41
N LEU A 52 10.36 19.30 4.57
CA LEU A 52 9.15 18.52 4.66
C LEU A 52 7.93 19.41 4.37
N ILE A 53 7.04 18.94 3.49
CA ILE A 53 5.87 19.69 3.00
C ILE A 53 4.62 18.80 3.00
N PRO A 54 3.38 19.33 2.96
CA PRO A 54 3.01 20.75 2.97
C PRO A 54 3.17 21.39 4.36
N GLY A 55 3.30 22.72 4.37
CA GLY A 55 3.41 23.51 5.61
C GLY A 55 2.20 23.43 6.55
N SER A 56 1.06 22.93 6.06
CA SER A 56 -0.13 22.63 6.87
C SER A 56 0.01 21.37 7.71
N ARG A 57 0.96 20.49 7.38
CA ARG A 57 1.19 19.19 8.04
C ARG A 57 2.60 19.06 8.63
N ALA A 58 3.56 19.82 8.10
CA ALA A 58 4.91 19.94 8.61
C ALA A 58 5.19 21.40 8.96
N SER A 59 5.59 21.66 10.21
CA SER A 59 5.94 23.03 10.62
C SER A 59 7.20 23.51 9.90
N SER A 60 7.36 24.82 9.78
CA SER A 60 8.71 25.37 9.57
C SER A 60 9.62 24.96 10.73
N SER A 61 10.93 24.98 10.48
CA SER A 61 11.93 24.64 11.48
C SER A 61 11.77 25.49 12.73
N LYS A 62 11.62 24.84 13.88
CA LYS A 62 11.51 25.49 15.19
C LYS A 62 12.41 24.80 16.20
N THR A 63 12.76 25.51 17.26
CA THR A 63 13.49 24.93 18.38
C THR A 63 12.51 24.24 19.32
N ASP A 64 12.79 23.00 19.70
CA ASP A 64 12.01 22.27 20.69
C ASP A 64 12.32 22.74 22.13
N ALA A 65 11.70 22.12 23.13
CA ALA A 65 11.90 22.49 24.53
C ALA A 65 13.33 22.22 25.05
N GLN A 66 14.09 21.39 24.34
CA GLN A 66 15.45 20.97 24.69
C GLN A 66 16.52 21.79 23.96
N GLY A 67 16.14 22.60 22.97
CA GLY A 67 17.06 23.42 22.18
C GLY A 67 17.41 22.84 20.82
N ASP A 68 16.84 21.69 20.43
CA ASP A 68 17.09 21.06 19.14
C ASP A 68 16.23 21.71 18.04
N LEU A 69 16.79 21.87 16.84
CA LEU A 69 16.03 22.33 15.68
C LEU A 69 15.27 21.15 15.06
N VAL A 70 13.94 21.29 14.98
CA VAL A 70 13.02 20.23 14.54
C VAL A 70 12.02 20.75 13.50
N GLN A 71 11.56 19.88 12.60
CA GLN A 71 10.31 20.05 11.87
C GLN A 71 9.27 19.14 12.50
N VAL A 72 8.15 19.71 12.93
CA VAL A 72 7.11 18.96 13.64
C VAL A 72 6.02 18.58 12.67
N LEU A 73 5.77 17.28 12.60
CA LEU A 73 4.74 16.68 11.77
C LEU A 73 3.48 16.53 12.61
N THR A 74 2.38 17.08 12.13
CA THR A 74 1.06 17.07 12.80
C THR A 74 -0.05 16.63 11.86
N GLY A 75 0.29 16.10 10.69
CA GLY A 75 -0.67 15.65 9.69
C GLY A 75 -0.07 14.63 8.76
N ASP A 76 -0.92 14.04 7.92
CA ASP A 76 -0.60 12.89 7.07
C ASP A 76 -1.20 13.08 5.67
N PRO A 77 -0.53 12.69 4.57
CA PRO A 77 0.92 12.43 4.47
C PRO A 77 1.77 13.70 4.46
N VAL A 78 3.06 13.55 4.78
CA VAL A 78 4.11 14.58 4.67
C VAL A 78 5.17 14.14 3.68
N TYR A 79 5.51 14.99 2.71
CA TYR A 79 6.40 14.66 1.61
C TYR A 79 7.81 15.22 1.79
N LEU A 80 8.78 14.50 1.23
CA LEU A 80 10.18 14.89 1.05
C LEU A 80 10.56 14.70 -0.42
N PHE A 81 11.13 15.72 -1.04
CA PHE A 81 11.69 15.61 -2.39
C PHE A 81 13.21 15.47 -2.32
N VAL A 82 13.71 14.49 -3.07
CA VAL A 82 15.12 14.15 -3.14
C VAL A 82 15.59 14.33 -4.58
N HIS A 83 16.60 15.16 -4.77
CA HIS A 83 17.11 15.56 -6.08
C HIS A 83 18.43 14.84 -6.37
N PRO A 84 18.40 13.62 -6.95
CA PRO A 84 19.63 12.96 -7.32
C PRO A 84 20.31 13.72 -8.47
N HIS A 85 21.63 13.92 -8.36
CA HIS A 85 22.41 14.48 -9.47
C HIS A 85 22.76 13.42 -10.53
N ARG A 86 22.57 12.12 -10.20
CA ARG A 86 22.92 10.95 -11.02
C ARG A 86 22.03 9.75 -10.71
N SER A 87 22.13 8.71 -11.52
CA SER A 87 21.54 7.42 -11.21
C SER A 87 22.29 6.71 -10.09
N PHE A 88 21.52 6.13 -9.19
CA PHE A 88 21.95 5.23 -8.11
C PHE A 88 21.09 3.98 -8.18
N GLU A 89 21.55 2.91 -7.54
CA GLU A 89 20.87 1.61 -7.49
C GLU A 89 20.08 1.46 -6.19
N THR A 90 20.63 1.95 -5.08
CA THR A 90 20.00 1.82 -3.76
C THR A 90 20.02 3.15 -3.02
N ILE A 91 18.96 3.43 -2.27
CA ILE A 91 18.84 4.59 -1.40
C ILE A 91 18.48 4.09 0.00
N THR A 92 19.26 4.49 0.98
CA THR A 92 18.98 4.21 2.39
C THR A 92 18.75 5.52 3.13
N ALA A 93 17.61 5.66 3.78
CA ALA A 93 17.23 6.79 4.61
C ALA A 93 17.38 6.42 6.08
N GLU A 94 18.29 7.08 6.79
CA GLU A 94 18.35 7.07 8.26
C GLU A 94 17.63 8.33 8.79
N ILE A 95 16.66 8.15 9.68
CA ILE A 95 15.78 9.23 10.14
C ILE A 95 15.83 9.32 11.66
N TRP A 96 16.12 10.52 12.18
CA TRP A 96 16.10 10.84 13.61
C TRP A 96 14.80 11.54 13.94
N PHE A 97 13.99 10.93 14.82
CA PHE A 97 12.70 11.47 15.20
C PHE A 97 12.36 11.27 16.69
N LYS A 98 11.40 12.06 17.18
CA LYS A 98 10.73 11.86 18.47
C LYS A 98 9.25 11.63 18.18
N ASN A 99 8.66 10.60 18.79
CA ASN A 99 7.26 10.23 18.57
C ASN A 99 6.43 10.55 19.81
N ALA A 100 5.48 11.47 19.66
CA ALA A 100 4.50 11.84 20.68
C ALA A 100 3.14 11.19 20.36
N ASN A 101 3.08 9.85 20.47
CA ASN A 101 1.85 9.05 20.43
C ASN A 101 1.25 8.76 19.03
N VAL A 102 2.07 8.74 17.97
CA VAL A 102 1.66 8.20 16.68
C VAL A 102 1.85 6.67 16.68
N PRO A 103 0.80 5.88 16.43
CA PRO A 103 0.85 4.42 16.60
C PRO A 103 1.77 3.73 15.61
N ILE A 104 1.77 4.17 14.35
CA ILE A 104 2.62 3.64 13.29
C ILE A 104 3.24 4.83 12.55
N ILE A 105 4.54 4.78 12.30
CA ILE A 105 5.30 5.74 11.52
C ILE A 105 6.01 4.95 10.43
N GLU A 106 5.76 5.30 9.18
CA GLU A 106 6.41 4.68 8.03
C GLU A 106 6.98 5.75 7.10
N PHE A 107 7.97 5.35 6.31
CA PHE A 107 8.58 6.21 5.31
C PHE A 107 8.71 5.43 4.01
N GLY A 108 8.26 6.03 2.92
CA GLY A 108 8.22 5.34 1.64
C GLY A 108 8.55 6.20 0.45
N GLY A 109 9.04 5.55 -0.61
CA GLY A 109 9.32 6.16 -1.90
C GLY A 109 8.18 5.93 -2.89
N LEU A 110 7.88 6.92 -3.72
CA LEU A 110 6.87 6.80 -4.77
C LEU A 110 7.32 5.79 -5.82
N VAL A 111 6.49 4.78 -6.12
CA VAL A 111 6.76 3.74 -7.14
C VAL A 111 5.91 3.94 -8.38
N PHE A 112 4.65 4.35 -8.22
CA PHE A 112 3.72 4.59 -9.34
C PHE A 112 3.12 6.00 -9.26
N ALA A 113 3.49 6.85 -10.22
CA ALA A 113 3.15 8.28 -10.20
C ALA A 113 1.68 8.58 -10.55
N ASP A 114 1.05 7.74 -11.36
CA ASP A 114 -0.36 7.83 -11.77
C ASP A 114 -1.32 7.61 -10.60
N HIS A 115 -1.02 6.62 -9.74
CA HIS A 115 -1.85 6.24 -8.59
C HIS A 115 -1.34 6.79 -7.25
N GLN A 116 -0.22 7.54 -7.27
CA GLN A 116 0.48 7.98 -6.06
C GLN A 116 0.76 6.85 -5.06
N ALA A 117 1.18 5.68 -5.57
CA ALA A 117 1.48 4.53 -4.73
C ALA A 117 2.92 4.60 -4.19
N PHE A 118 3.08 4.38 -2.89
CA PHE A 118 4.36 4.43 -2.19
C PHE A 118 4.74 3.03 -1.69
N ASP A 119 6.02 2.67 -1.82
CA ASP A 119 6.63 1.54 -1.11
C ASP A 119 7.01 2.00 0.29
N LEU A 120 6.20 1.65 1.30
CA LEU A 120 6.32 2.12 2.68
C LEU A 120 7.13 1.16 3.53
N HIS A 121 8.11 1.67 4.27
CA HIS A 121 8.93 0.90 5.21
C HIS A 121 8.70 1.39 6.64
N PRO A 122 8.61 0.49 7.63
CA PRO A 122 8.32 0.86 9.01
C PRO A 122 9.50 1.58 9.67
N LEU A 123 9.25 2.77 10.22
CA LEU A 123 10.20 3.45 11.11
C LEU A 123 9.91 3.14 12.58
N GLN A 124 8.63 3.08 12.96
CA GLN A 124 8.20 2.70 14.29
C GLN A 124 6.79 2.14 14.27
N ASN A 125 6.54 1.09 15.05
CA ASN A 125 5.20 0.58 15.29
C ASN A 125 5.01 0.34 16.80
N LEU A 126 4.28 1.24 17.46
CA LEU A 126 4.04 1.19 18.90
C LEU A 126 3.20 -0.03 19.31
N LEU A 127 2.37 -0.56 18.42
CA LEU A 127 1.61 -1.79 18.67
C LEU A 127 2.55 -3.00 18.85
N LEU A 128 3.68 -3.00 18.15
CA LEU A 128 4.71 -4.04 18.25
C LEU A 128 5.71 -3.73 19.36
N ASP A 129 6.20 -2.49 19.44
CA ASP A 129 7.22 -2.05 20.39
C ASP A 129 6.77 -2.13 21.85
N GLN A 130 5.51 -1.78 22.11
CA GLN A 130 4.95 -1.73 23.46
C GLN A 130 4.14 -2.98 23.82
N SER A 131 4.10 -3.97 22.93
CA SER A 131 3.38 -5.22 23.19
C SER A 131 3.97 -5.95 24.40
N SER A 132 3.09 -6.50 25.21
CA SER A 132 3.45 -7.36 26.35
C SER A 132 3.51 -8.84 25.97
N TRP A 133 3.22 -9.18 24.71
CA TRP A 133 3.18 -10.56 24.22
C TRP A 133 4.57 -11.19 24.17
N SER A 134 4.62 -12.52 24.20
CA SER A 134 5.88 -13.24 24.07
C SER A 134 6.48 -12.99 22.68
N ARG A 135 7.78 -12.71 22.64
CA ARG A 135 8.49 -12.25 21.43
C ARG A 135 9.54 -13.25 20.96
N ILE A 136 9.50 -13.56 19.66
CA ILE A 136 10.55 -14.26 18.92
C ILE A 136 11.01 -13.32 17.81
N GLN A 137 12.32 -13.07 17.71
CA GLN A 137 12.92 -12.21 16.68
C GLN A 137 14.10 -12.94 16.05
N GLU A 138 14.08 -13.10 14.74
CA GLU A 138 15.15 -13.71 13.95
C GLU A 138 15.45 -12.79 12.77
N GLY A 139 16.50 -11.99 12.87
CA GLY A 139 16.77 -10.93 11.88
C GLY A 139 15.73 -9.82 11.96
N ASP A 140 15.16 -9.45 10.81
CA ASP A 140 14.07 -8.48 10.67
C ASP A 140 12.68 -9.09 10.89
N ARG A 141 12.55 -10.42 10.92
CA ARG A 141 11.26 -11.07 11.20
C ARG A 141 10.97 -11.18 12.70
N LEU A 142 9.73 -10.85 13.04
CA LEU A 142 9.18 -10.78 14.39
C LEU A 142 7.90 -11.63 14.46
N LEU A 143 7.84 -12.51 15.45
CA LEU A 143 6.60 -13.16 15.89
C LEU A 143 6.28 -12.70 17.32
N LEU A 144 5.09 -12.13 17.49
CA LEU A 144 4.47 -11.90 18.80
C LEU A 144 3.36 -12.93 19.00
N GLN A 145 3.31 -13.53 20.19
CA GLN A 145 2.30 -14.52 20.55
C GLN A 145 1.75 -14.23 21.95
N ARG A 146 0.42 -14.21 22.10
CA ARG A 146 -0.24 -13.95 23.39
C ARG A 146 0.17 -14.97 24.44
N GLU A 147 0.01 -16.24 24.08
CA GLU A 147 0.43 -17.38 24.86
C GLU A 147 1.70 -17.97 24.23
N LEU A 148 2.65 -18.41 25.06
CA LEU A 148 3.90 -18.99 24.59
C LEU A 148 3.65 -20.40 24.05
N THR A 149 3.37 -20.50 22.74
CA THR A 149 3.10 -21.75 22.02
C THR A 149 4.32 -22.20 21.21
N TYR A 150 4.99 -21.27 20.53
CA TYR A 150 6.13 -21.53 19.65
C TYR A 150 7.44 -21.07 20.30
N HIS A 151 8.57 -21.68 19.92
CA HIS A 151 9.90 -21.33 20.41
C HIS A 151 10.82 -20.74 19.34
N SER A 152 10.47 -20.87 18.06
CA SER A 152 11.18 -20.31 16.90
C SER A 152 10.19 -19.98 15.77
N LEU A 153 10.65 -19.22 14.76
CA LEU A 153 9.86 -19.02 13.53
C LEU A 153 9.69 -20.33 12.76
N GLU A 154 10.70 -21.20 12.75
CA GLU A 154 10.63 -22.51 12.11
C GLU A 154 9.49 -23.36 12.69
N ASP A 155 9.37 -23.41 14.02
CA ASP A 155 8.27 -24.13 14.70
C ASP A 155 6.89 -23.56 14.31
N PHE A 156 6.80 -22.23 14.17
CA PHE A 156 5.56 -21.54 13.78
C PHE A 156 5.12 -21.93 12.36
N PHE A 157 6.03 -21.88 11.37
CA PHE A 157 5.71 -22.24 9.99
C PHE A 157 5.51 -23.75 9.78
N ALA A 158 6.11 -24.59 10.63
CA ALA A 158 5.93 -26.05 10.57
C ALA A 158 4.55 -26.51 11.05
N SER A 159 3.92 -25.76 11.96
CA SER A 159 2.59 -26.05 12.50
C SER A 159 1.82 -24.76 12.82
N PRO A 160 1.44 -24.00 11.80
CA PRO A 160 0.85 -22.68 11.99
C PRO A 160 -0.53 -22.75 12.66
N PRO A 161 -0.93 -21.69 13.39
CA PRO A 161 -2.28 -21.59 13.91
C PRO A 161 -3.27 -21.34 12.75
N PRO A 162 -4.59 -21.44 12.99
CA PRO A 162 -5.59 -20.99 12.03
C PRO A 162 -5.33 -19.55 11.57
N VAL A 163 -5.46 -19.29 10.28
CA VAL A 163 -5.08 -18.01 9.65
C VAL A 163 -5.84 -16.81 10.25
N GLU A 164 -7.07 -17.03 10.70
CA GLU A 164 -7.91 -16.03 11.33
C GLU A 164 -7.38 -15.54 12.69
N GLN A 165 -6.47 -16.29 13.33
CA GLN A 165 -5.79 -15.90 14.58
C GLN A 165 -4.48 -15.14 14.34
N VAL A 166 -4.10 -14.94 13.08
CA VAL A 166 -2.84 -14.30 12.71
C VAL A 166 -3.11 -12.92 12.12
N ALA A 167 -2.33 -11.93 12.56
CA ALA A 167 -2.16 -10.67 11.86
C ALA A 167 -0.76 -10.56 11.25
N THR A 168 -0.64 -9.91 10.09
CA THR A 168 0.63 -9.64 9.43
C THR A 168 0.93 -8.14 9.32
N TYR A 169 2.22 -7.76 9.43
CA TYR A 169 2.69 -6.39 9.22
C TYR A 169 3.96 -6.39 8.36
N HIS A 170 3.86 -5.93 7.11
CA HIS A 170 4.95 -5.99 6.11
C HIS A 170 5.57 -7.38 5.92
N ASP A 171 4.81 -8.44 6.21
CA ASP A 171 5.29 -9.81 6.08
C ASP A 171 4.37 -10.61 5.14
N ASP A 172 5.01 -11.41 4.29
CA ASP A 172 4.32 -12.29 3.34
C ASP A 172 3.91 -13.59 4.03
N TRP A 173 2.60 -13.86 4.04
CA TRP A 173 2.03 -15.11 4.50
C TRP A 173 2.17 -16.19 3.42
N SER A 174 3.16 -17.06 3.59
CA SER A 174 3.49 -18.12 2.61
C SER A 174 2.84 -19.48 2.88
N ILE A 175 1.89 -19.55 3.81
CA ILE A 175 1.18 -20.79 4.16
C ILE A 175 -0.12 -20.85 3.37
N SER A 176 -0.26 -21.87 2.53
CA SER A 176 -1.49 -22.14 1.79
C SER A 176 -2.68 -22.32 2.74
N TYR A 177 -3.79 -21.71 2.37
CA TYR A 177 -5.01 -21.80 3.17
C TYR A 177 -5.75 -23.10 2.90
N GLU A 178 -6.08 -23.84 3.97
CA GLU A 178 -6.87 -25.06 3.90
C GLU A 178 -8.11 -24.95 4.80
N PRO A 179 -9.31 -24.71 4.23
CA PRO A 179 -10.54 -24.62 5.00
C PRO A 179 -10.91 -25.96 5.63
N VAL A 180 -11.21 -25.94 6.92
CA VAL A 180 -11.72 -27.12 7.63
C VAL A 180 -13.09 -27.52 7.06
N PHE A 181 -13.23 -28.78 6.63
CA PHE A 181 -14.47 -29.38 6.10
C PHE A 181 -15.00 -28.81 4.77
N TYR A 182 -14.14 -28.30 3.89
CA TYR A 182 -14.58 -27.92 2.54
C TYR A 182 -14.98 -29.15 1.70
N THR A 183 -16.11 -29.04 1.01
CA THR A 183 -16.59 -30.04 0.05
C THR A 183 -16.96 -29.31 -1.23
N SER A 184 -16.39 -29.75 -2.35
CA SER A 184 -16.72 -29.19 -3.66
C SER A 184 -18.18 -29.43 -4.03
N SER A 185 -18.69 -28.58 -4.89
CA SER A 185 -20.07 -28.65 -5.38
C SER A 185 -20.07 -28.48 -6.90
N SER A 186 -21.00 -29.16 -7.57
CA SER A 186 -21.31 -28.91 -8.98
C SER A 186 -22.60 -28.11 -9.15
N VAL A 187 -23.23 -27.71 -8.03
CA VAL A 187 -24.50 -26.98 -8.04
C VAL A 187 -24.21 -25.50 -8.27
N MET A 188 -24.64 -24.99 -9.43
CA MET A 188 -24.56 -23.56 -9.74
C MET A 188 -25.42 -22.75 -8.77
N GLN A 189 -24.79 -21.82 -8.09
CA GLN A 189 -25.43 -20.79 -7.28
C GLN A 189 -25.47 -19.50 -8.09
N ILE A 190 -26.64 -18.87 -8.17
CA ILE A 190 -26.82 -17.57 -8.81
C ILE A 190 -27.03 -16.55 -7.70
N THR A 191 -26.20 -15.52 -7.69
CA THR A 191 -26.31 -14.40 -6.76
C THR A 191 -26.69 -13.15 -7.55
N ASP A 192 -27.88 -12.63 -7.28
CA ASP A 192 -28.37 -11.36 -7.84
C ASP A 192 -27.74 -10.19 -7.06
N LEU A 193 -26.55 -9.77 -7.49
CA LEU A 193 -25.80 -8.66 -6.92
C LEU A 193 -25.40 -7.72 -8.06
N SER A 194 -25.81 -6.45 -7.97
CA SER A 194 -25.37 -5.45 -8.93
C SER A 194 -24.15 -4.70 -8.41
N PHE A 195 -23.06 -4.71 -9.17
CA PHE A 195 -21.81 -4.02 -8.84
C PHE A 195 -21.11 -3.54 -10.12
N ARG A 196 -20.16 -2.60 -10.03
CA ARG A 196 -19.55 -1.98 -11.23
C ARG A 196 -18.06 -1.69 -11.09
N GLY A 197 -17.35 -1.60 -12.22
CA GLY A 197 -15.93 -1.28 -12.23
C GLY A 197 -15.04 -2.43 -11.79
N HIS A 198 -13.79 -2.11 -11.48
CA HIS A 198 -12.78 -3.09 -11.09
C HIS A 198 -13.05 -3.69 -9.71
N HIS A 199 -12.93 -5.02 -9.61
CA HIS A 199 -13.04 -5.77 -8.35
C HIS A 199 -12.06 -6.93 -8.32
N THR A 200 -11.65 -7.30 -7.10
CA THR A 200 -10.91 -8.53 -6.84
C THR A 200 -11.77 -9.47 -6.00
N ILE A 201 -11.91 -10.71 -6.46
CA ILE A 201 -12.58 -11.80 -5.75
C ILE A 201 -11.54 -12.86 -5.39
N LYS A 202 -11.62 -13.43 -4.19
CA LYS A 202 -10.92 -14.67 -3.85
C LYS A 202 -11.91 -15.82 -3.77
N THR A 203 -11.51 -17.00 -4.21
CA THR A 203 -12.29 -18.24 -4.14
C THR A 203 -11.39 -19.41 -3.76
N TYR A 204 -11.98 -20.52 -3.31
CA TYR A 204 -11.24 -21.73 -2.97
C TYR A 204 -11.63 -22.89 -3.89
N VAL A 205 -10.64 -23.70 -4.29
CA VAL A 205 -10.82 -24.84 -5.18
C VAL A 205 -10.25 -26.10 -4.54
N LYS A 206 -11.01 -27.19 -4.57
CA LYS A 206 -10.57 -28.53 -4.16
C LYS A 206 -11.28 -29.59 -4.98
N ASP A 207 -10.54 -30.27 -5.86
CA ASP A 207 -11.07 -31.33 -6.74
C ASP A 207 -12.31 -30.88 -7.53
N GLU A 208 -12.29 -29.65 -8.07
CA GLU A 208 -13.39 -29.08 -8.85
C GLU A 208 -12.91 -28.13 -9.94
N THR A 209 -13.78 -27.85 -10.91
CA THR A 209 -13.53 -26.83 -11.93
C THR A 209 -13.89 -25.45 -11.37
N LEU A 210 -12.93 -24.53 -11.37
CA LEU A 210 -13.22 -23.12 -11.13
C LEU A 210 -14.10 -22.60 -12.27
N SER A 211 -15.23 -22.00 -11.96
CA SER A 211 -16.14 -21.43 -12.96
C SER A 211 -16.93 -20.26 -12.40
N PHE A 212 -16.74 -19.10 -13.01
CA PHE A 212 -17.53 -17.90 -12.72
C PHE A 212 -18.12 -17.36 -14.01
N SER A 213 -19.43 -17.16 -14.00
CA SER A 213 -20.18 -16.54 -15.08
C SER A 213 -20.78 -15.24 -14.57
N PHE A 214 -20.50 -14.14 -15.26
CA PHE A 214 -20.95 -12.81 -14.90
C PHE A 214 -21.92 -12.30 -15.96
N ALA A 215 -23.14 -11.96 -15.55
CA ALA A 215 -24.05 -11.22 -16.40
C ALA A 215 -23.70 -9.73 -16.28
N TYR A 216 -23.40 -9.06 -17.39
CA TYR A 216 -22.97 -7.66 -17.36
C TYR A 216 -23.59 -6.84 -18.49
N MET A 217 -23.54 -5.52 -18.35
CA MET A 217 -23.89 -4.56 -19.38
C MET A 217 -22.99 -3.33 -19.25
N ASP A 218 -22.65 -2.75 -20.38
CA ASP A 218 -22.06 -1.42 -20.46
C ASP A 218 -23.14 -0.33 -20.39
N MET A 219 -22.91 0.70 -19.58
CA MET A 219 -23.78 1.85 -19.41
C MET A 219 -23.37 3.07 -20.26
N ASN A 220 -22.25 2.98 -21.00
CA ASN A 220 -21.73 4.00 -21.91
C ASN A 220 -21.65 5.39 -21.26
N ARG A 221 -20.99 5.50 -20.10
CA ARG A 221 -20.92 6.76 -19.34
C ARG A 221 -19.59 7.47 -19.52
N GLU A 222 -18.54 6.72 -19.82
CA GLU A 222 -17.21 7.25 -20.06
C GLU A 222 -16.91 7.23 -21.56
N GLU A 223 -15.93 8.01 -22.00
CA GLU A 223 -15.44 7.93 -23.38
C GLU A 223 -14.25 6.97 -23.38
N GLY A 224 -14.29 5.93 -24.21
CA GLY A 224 -13.23 4.92 -24.23
C GLY A 224 -13.65 3.65 -24.93
N ASP A 225 -12.72 2.69 -25.00
CA ASP A 225 -13.04 1.31 -25.36
C ASP A 225 -13.39 0.56 -24.06
N ASP A 226 -14.59 -0.01 -23.96
CA ASP A 226 -15.08 -0.65 -22.74
C ASP A 226 -14.86 -2.16 -22.75
N SER A 227 -13.59 -2.56 -22.95
CA SER A 227 -13.21 -3.97 -22.96
C SER A 227 -13.37 -4.60 -21.58
N VAL A 228 -13.95 -5.81 -21.54
CA VAL A 228 -14.08 -6.59 -20.30
C VAL A 228 -13.01 -7.66 -20.28
N GLN A 229 -12.15 -7.63 -19.25
CA GLN A 229 -11.14 -8.66 -19.01
C GLN A 229 -11.31 -9.27 -17.62
N ILE A 230 -11.29 -10.59 -17.56
CA ILE A 230 -11.31 -11.35 -16.31
C ILE A 230 -10.08 -12.26 -16.29
N LEU A 231 -9.25 -12.11 -15.26
CA LEU A 231 -8.04 -12.91 -15.06
C LEU A 231 -8.19 -13.75 -13.80
N VAL A 232 -7.63 -14.97 -13.83
CA VAL A 232 -7.56 -15.85 -12.67
C VAL A 232 -6.10 -16.17 -12.37
N PHE A 233 -5.69 -15.99 -11.12
CA PHE A 233 -4.35 -16.25 -10.62
C PHE A 233 -4.37 -17.30 -9.52
N ASN A 234 -3.32 -18.13 -9.47
CA ASN A 234 -3.06 -19.04 -8.35
C ASN A 234 -2.37 -18.31 -7.17
N GLU A 235 -2.04 -19.04 -6.10
CA GLU A 235 -1.34 -18.50 -4.92
C GLU A 235 0.08 -17.99 -5.21
N GLU A 236 0.68 -18.37 -6.35
CA GLU A 236 1.99 -17.90 -6.82
C GLU A 236 1.88 -16.67 -7.75
N ASP A 237 0.70 -16.03 -7.81
CA ASP A 237 0.38 -14.91 -8.72
C ASP A 237 0.57 -15.23 -10.22
N GLN A 238 0.52 -16.51 -10.60
CA GLN A 238 0.57 -16.94 -12.00
C GLN A 238 -0.84 -16.99 -12.59
N ALA A 239 -1.02 -16.39 -13.77
CA ALA A 239 -2.29 -16.44 -14.49
C ALA A 239 -2.58 -17.88 -14.97
N VAL A 240 -3.69 -18.45 -14.50
CA VAL A 240 -4.16 -19.81 -14.85
C VAL A 240 -5.37 -19.82 -15.77
N ALA A 241 -6.11 -18.72 -15.85
CA ALA A 241 -7.25 -18.58 -16.75
C ALA A 241 -7.48 -17.12 -17.15
N GLU A 242 -8.15 -16.94 -18.29
CA GLU A 242 -8.52 -15.62 -18.79
C GLU A 242 -9.82 -15.70 -19.60
N ALA A 243 -10.67 -14.69 -19.46
CA ALA A 243 -11.78 -14.41 -20.35
C ALA A 243 -11.73 -12.95 -20.79
N ARG A 244 -11.98 -12.69 -22.08
CA ARG A 244 -12.07 -11.32 -22.63
C ARG A 244 -13.31 -11.18 -23.49
N MET A 245 -13.93 -10.01 -23.44
CA MET A 245 -14.89 -9.55 -24.44
C MET A 245 -14.46 -8.20 -24.98
N THR A 246 -14.51 -8.07 -26.30
CA THR A 246 -14.24 -6.81 -27.00
C THR A 246 -15.42 -5.86 -26.85
N ASP A 247 -15.13 -4.56 -26.89
CA ASP A 247 -16.11 -3.48 -26.89
C ASP A 247 -17.25 -3.70 -27.90
N ASP A 248 -18.45 -3.22 -27.57
CA ASP A 248 -19.64 -3.32 -28.42
C ASP A 248 -19.64 -2.30 -29.58
N GLY A 249 -18.62 -1.44 -29.62
CA GLY A 249 -18.34 -0.47 -30.66
C GLY A 249 -18.90 0.93 -30.37
N VAL A 250 -19.44 1.16 -29.17
CA VAL A 250 -19.97 2.46 -28.72
C VAL A 250 -18.93 3.19 -27.85
N THR A 251 -17.97 3.83 -28.49
CA THR A 251 -16.90 4.55 -27.76
C THR A 251 -17.27 5.94 -27.23
N LYS A 252 -18.58 6.26 -27.17
CA LYS A 252 -19.09 7.58 -26.78
C LYS A 252 -19.96 7.45 -25.53
N ALA A 253 -19.83 8.42 -24.63
CA ALA A 253 -20.68 8.57 -23.46
C ALA A 253 -22.15 8.90 -23.82
N THR A 254 -22.90 7.92 -24.29
CA THR A 254 -24.31 8.07 -24.69
C THR A 254 -25.29 7.94 -23.52
N ALA A 255 -24.83 7.39 -22.39
CA ALA A 255 -25.64 7.01 -21.23
C ALA A 255 -26.80 6.05 -21.57
N LEU A 256 -26.70 5.32 -22.68
CA LEU A 256 -27.66 4.28 -23.07
C LEU A 256 -27.07 2.91 -22.72
N PRO A 257 -27.76 2.09 -21.92
CA PRO A 257 -27.25 0.77 -21.58
C PRO A 257 -27.26 -0.15 -22.81
N SER A 258 -26.21 -0.94 -22.94
CA SER A 258 -26.12 -2.07 -23.87
C SER A 258 -27.04 -3.21 -23.44
N PHE A 259 -27.19 -4.22 -24.32
CA PHE A 259 -27.93 -5.44 -23.97
C PHE A 259 -27.16 -6.23 -22.91
N LEU A 260 -27.89 -6.96 -22.05
CA LEU A 260 -27.28 -7.85 -21.08
C LEU A 260 -26.46 -8.95 -21.79
N GLN A 261 -25.18 -9.02 -21.47
CA GLN A 261 -24.24 -10.01 -21.98
C GLN A 261 -23.79 -10.96 -20.85
N THR A 262 -23.08 -12.02 -21.21
CA THR A 262 -22.54 -12.97 -20.25
C THR A 262 -21.11 -13.33 -20.62
N ILE A 263 -20.19 -13.16 -19.68
CA ILE A 263 -18.81 -13.60 -19.79
C ILE A 263 -18.57 -14.71 -18.77
N THR A 264 -17.86 -15.77 -19.18
CA THR A 264 -17.54 -16.90 -18.31
C THR A 264 -16.04 -17.13 -18.31
N VAL A 265 -15.46 -17.26 -17.12
CA VAL A 265 -14.10 -17.71 -16.92
C VAL A 265 -14.13 -19.08 -16.24
N SER A 266 -13.30 -20.01 -16.71
CA SER A 266 -13.22 -21.35 -16.13
C SER A 266 -11.84 -21.98 -16.28
N ALA A 267 -11.43 -22.77 -15.30
CA ALA A 267 -10.23 -23.59 -15.36
C ALA A 267 -10.44 -24.93 -14.66
N SER A 268 -10.00 -26.01 -15.30
CA SER A 268 -10.00 -27.38 -14.78
C SER A 268 -8.60 -27.80 -14.36
N ASP A 269 -8.49 -28.94 -13.69
CA ASP A 269 -7.21 -29.57 -13.32
C ASP A 269 -6.31 -28.65 -12.48
N LEU A 270 -6.96 -27.79 -11.68
CA LEU A 270 -6.32 -26.89 -10.74
C LEU A 270 -5.84 -27.64 -9.50
N SER A 271 -4.74 -27.17 -8.93
CA SER A 271 -4.29 -27.64 -7.62
C SER A 271 -5.26 -27.14 -6.53
N GLU A 272 -5.32 -27.86 -5.42
CA GLU A 272 -6.07 -27.40 -4.25
C GLU A 272 -5.46 -26.08 -3.75
N GLY A 273 -6.30 -25.08 -3.45
CA GLY A 273 -5.82 -23.79 -2.95
C GLY A 273 -6.75 -22.61 -3.23
N VAL A 274 -6.26 -21.42 -2.85
CA VAL A 274 -6.96 -20.15 -3.07
C VAL A 274 -6.63 -19.57 -4.44
N TYR A 275 -7.65 -19.05 -5.11
CA TYR A 275 -7.51 -18.42 -6.42
C TYR A 275 -8.04 -16.98 -6.37
N LYS A 276 -7.30 -16.07 -7.00
CA LYS A 276 -7.66 -14.66 -7.15
C LYS A 276 -8.27 -14.44 -8.53
N ILE A 277 -9.45 -13.85 -8.58
CA ILE A 277 -10.17 -13.47 -9.80
C ILE A 277 -10.19 -11.94 -9.87
N GLU A 278 -9.54 -11.37 -10.88
CA GLU A 278 -9.51 -9.94 -11.12
C GLU A 278 -10.47 -9.58 -12.24
N LEU A 279 -11.43 -8.70 -11.94
CA LEU A 279 -12.35 -8.11 -12.89
C LEU A 279 -11.77 -6.77 -13.34
N ASN A 280 -11.09 -6.77 -14.49
CA ASN A 280 -10.43 -5.58 -15.04
C ASN A 280 -11.34 -4.93 -16.08
N VAL A 281 -12.17 -4.00 -15.61
CA VAL A 281 -13.19 -3.32 -16.41
C VAL A 281 -13.31 -1.83 -16.06
N GLY A 282 -13.81 -1.04 -17.02
CA GLY A 282 -14.19 0.36 -16.82
C GLY A 282 -15.32 0.52 -15.79
N ARG A 283 -15.46 1.72 -15.23
CA ARG A 283 -16.40 2.00 -14.13
C ARG A 283 -17.86 1.95 -14.54
N ASP A 284 -18.16 2.06 -15.82
CA ASP A 284 -19.49 2.02 -16.41
C ASP A 284 -19.92 0.63 -16.87
N ILE A 285 -19.05 -0.38 -16.73
CA ILE A 285 -19.43 -1.78 -16.81
C ILE A 285 -20.13 -2.20 -15.52
N PHE A 286 -21.40 -2.58 -15.64
CA PHE A 286 -22.26 -3.03 -14.55
C PHE A 286 -22.46 -4.52 -14.64
N PHE A 287 -21.99 -5.24 -13.62
CA PHE A 287 -22.35 -6.62 -13.38
C PHE A 287 -23.71 -6.68 -12.68
N ARG A 288 -24.55 -7.63 -13.08
CA ARG A 288 -25.94 -7.80 -12.62
C ARG A 288 -26.14 -9.05 -11.78
N SER A 289 -25.36 -10.09 -12.06
CA SER A 289 -25.37 -11.32 -11.29
C SER A 289 -24.08 -12.10 -11.48
N ILE A 290 -23.79 -12.94 -10.50
CA ILE A 290 -22.68 -13.89 -10.48
C ILE A 290 -23.26 -15.29 -10.41
N ALA A 291 -22.84 -16.17 -11.31
CA ALA A 291 -23.17 -17.59 -11.25
C ALA A 291 -21.90 -18.42 -11.10
N THR A 292 -21.81 -19.24 -10.05
CA THR A 292 -20.63 -20.08 -9.77
C THR A 292 -21.02 -21.34 -9.00
N PRO A 293 -20.33 -22.48 -9.19
CA PRO A 293 -20.49 -23.65 -8.32
C PRO A 293 -19.62 -23.56 -7.05
N GLN A 294 -18.66 -22.64 -7.00
CA GLN A 294 -17.74 -22.47 -5.86
C GLN A 294 -18.51 -22.11 -4.59
N GLN A 295 -18.23 -22.85 -3.51
CA GLN A 295 -18.92 -22.67 -2.24
C GLN A 295 -18.38 -21.50 -1.41
N LYS A 296 -17.12 -21.11 -1.65
CA LYS A 296 -16.41 -20.08 -0.86
C LYS A 296 -15.87 -19.02 -1.78
N TRP A 297 -16.34 -17.79 -1.63
CA TRP A 297 -15.84 -16.65 -2.38
C TRP A 297 -16.12 -15.33 -1.65
N VAL A 298 -15.20 -14.37 -1.78
CA VAL A 298 -15.27 -13.04 -1.12
C VAL A 298 -14.70 -11.96 -2.02
N PHE A 299 -15.25 -10.75 -1.92
CA PHE A 299 -14.63 -9.53 -2.43
C PHE A 299 -13.55 -9.05 -1.48
N VAL A 300 -12.44 -8.59 -2.06
CA VAL A 300 -11.27 -8.12 -1.31
C VAL A 300 -11.30 -6.60 -1.20
N ARG A 301 -11.35 -6.07 0.03
CA ARG A 301 -11.22 -4.65 0.42
C ARG A 301 -12.26 -3.66 -0.12
N SER A 302 -12.73 -3.80 -1.35
CA SER A 302 -13.68 -2.86 -1.96
C SER A 302 -14.82 -3.58 -2.66
N LEU A 303 -16.01 -2.99 -2.56
CA LEU A 303 -17.17 -3.38 -3.35
C LEU A 303 -17.94 -2.12 -3.73
N PHE A 304 -18.07 -1.88 -5.03
CA PHE A 304 -18.86 -0.79 -5.57
C PHE A 304 -20.21 -1.34 -6.00
N LEU A 305 -21.20 -1.22 -5.11
CA LEU A 305 -22.56 -1.57 -5.45
C LEU A 305 -23.07 -0.65 -6.55
N ALA A 306 -23.62 -1.26 -7.58
CA ALA A 306 -24.21 -0.55 -8.69
C ALA A 306 -25.66 -0.21 -8.40
N ASP A 307 -26.31 0.40 -9.39
CA ASP A 307 -27.70 0.88 -9.37
C ASP A 307 -27.98 2.09 -8.49
N GLU A 308 -28.34 3.18 -9.18
CA GLU A 308 -28.91 4.40 -8.61
C GLU A 308 -30.42 4.45 -8.93
N VAL A 309 -31.13 5.42 -8.33
CA VAL A 309 -32.46 5.84 -8.80
C VAL A 309 -32.33 6.39 -10.24
N GLY A 310 -32.57 5.54 -11.25
CA GLY A 310 -32.45 5.95 -12.67
C GLY A 310 -32.05 4.84 -13.63
N TYR A 311 -31.30 3.83 -13.17
CA TYR A 311 -30.91 2.66 -13.99
C TYR A 311 -31.81 1.45 -13.79
N ARG A 312 -32.57 1.45 -12.69
CA ARG A 312 -33.69 0.54 -12.46
C ARG A 312 -34.85 1.35 -11.90
N ASP A 313 -36.06 0.96 -12.28
CA ASP A 313 -37.29 1.61 -11.81
C ASP A 313 -37.46 1.50 -10.28
N THR A 314 -36.79 0.54 -9.65
CA THR A 314 -36.79 0.33 -8.20
C THR A 314 -35.36 0.03 -7.73
N PRO A 315 -34.83 0.81 -6.77
CA PRO A 315 -33.54 0.54 -6.14
C PRO A 315 -33.50 -0.88 -5.55
N MET A 316 -32.34 -1.53 -5.64
CA MET A 316 -32.14 -2.89 -5.14
C MET A 316 -31.25 -2.86 -3.92
N GLY A 317 -31.87 -2.93 -2.74
CA GLY A 317 -31.13 -3.05 -1.49
C GLY A 317 -30.32 -4.35 -1.45
N THR A 318 -29.12 -4.28 -0.86
CA THR A 318 -28.20 -5.40 -0.75
C THR A 318 -27.85 -5.63 0.72
N GLN A 319 -27.86 -6.89 1.14
CA GLN A 319 -27.30 -7.31 2.42
C GLN A 319 -26.02 -8.11 2.16
N LEU A 320 -24.99 -7.78 2.93
CA LEU A 320 -23.65 -8.36 2.83
C LEU A 320 -23.20 -8.78 4.24
N VAL A 321 -22.19 -9.64 4.28
CA VAL A 321 -21.48 -9.98 5.51
C VAL A 321 -20.01 -9.63 5.36
N THR A 322 -19.38 -9.21 6.44
CA THR A 322 -17.97 -8.79 6.42
C THR A 322 -17.30 -9.05 7.76
N ASN A 323 -16.02 -9.37 7.75
CA ASN A 323 -15.18 -9.39 8.96
C ASN A 323 -14.48 -8.05 9.21
N GLY A 324 -14.61 -7.08 8.30
CA GLY A 324 -13.99 -5.77 8.44
C GLY A 324 -14.46 -5.03 9.67
N LYS A 325 -13.63 -4.12 10.17
CA LYS A 325 -13.90 -3.27 11.34
C LYS A 325 -13.86 -1.80 10.97
N GLN A 326 -13.14 -1.45 9.93
CA GLN A 326 -13.10 -0.10 9.37
C GLN A 326 -13.75 -0.07 8.01
N PHE A 327 -14.54 0.98 7.81
CA PHE A 327 -15.30 1.18 6.59
C PHE A 327 -15.18 2.62 6.15
N SER A 328 -15.07 2.82 4.84
CA SER A 328 -15.39 4.09 4.21
C SER A 328 -16.52 3.87 3.21
N PHE A 329 -17.43 4.84 3.16
CA PHE A 329 -18.56 4.85 2.26
C PHE A 329 -18.51 6.14 1.45
N GLU A 330 -18.66 6.02 0.14
CA GLU A 330 -18.74 7.16 -0.77
C GLU A 330 -19.79 6.89 -1.85
N THR A 331 -20.48 7.94 -2.28
CA THR A 331 -21.23 7.93 -3.53
C THR A 331 -20.79 9.09 -4.41
N ARG A 332 -21.01 8.97 -5.73
CA ARG A 332 -20.75 10.05 -6.69
C ARG A 332 -22.03 10.70 -7.22
N HIS A 333 -23.20 10.17 -6.85
CA HIS A 333 -24.48 10.62 -7.36
C HIS A 333 -25.38 11.06 -6.22
N ALA A 334 -26.22 12.05 -6.48
CA ALA A 334 -27.16 12.55 -5.48
C ALA A 334 -28.19 11.47 -5.10
N GLU A 335 -28.46 10.56 -6.03
CA GLU A 335 -29.35 9.43 -5.94
C GLU A 335 -28.81 8.30 -5.04
N GLY A 336 -27.49 8.24 -4.84
CA GLY A 336 -26.83 7.28 -3.94
C GLY A 336 -26.77 7.75 -2.48
N VAL A 337 -27.16 9.00 -2.19
CA VAL A 337 -27.23 9.53 -0.81
C VAL A 337 -28.24 8.73 0.00
N GLN A 338 -27.78 8.07 1.06
CA GLN A 338 -28.59 7.15 1.85
C GLN A 338 -28.01 6.90 3.25
N GLU A 339 -28.80 6.22 4.07
CA GLU A 339 -28.34 5.67 5.36
C GLU A 339 -27.99 4.19 5.16
N VAL A 340 -26.74 3.86 5.44
CA VAL A 340 -26.20 2.49 5.43
C VAL A 340 -26.18 1.96 6.85
N GLU A 341 -26.49 0.69 7.06
CA GLU A 341 -26.41 0.06 8.38
C GLU A 341 -25.28 -0.97 8.41
N ILE A 342 -24.41 -0.90 9.40
CA ILE A 342 -23.35 -1.90 9.61
C ILE A 342 -23.19 -2.27 11.07
N GLY A 343 -23.25 -3.57 11.38
CA GLY A 343 -23.15 -4.05 12.76
C GLY A 343 -24.20 -3.44 13.70
N GLY A 344 -25.38 -3.10 13.17
CA GLY A 344 -26.45 -2.40 13.91
C GLY A 344 -26.23 -0.90 14.11
N GLN A 345 -25.18 -0.31 13.51
CA GLN A 345 -24.92 1.13 13.53
C GLN A 345 -25.30 1.76 12.20
N SER A 346 -26.04 2.88 12.26
CA SER A 346 -26.36 3.70 11.10
C SER A 346 -25.23 4.65 10.73
N VAL A 347 -24.91 4.72 9.43
CA VAL A 347 -23.95 5.63 8.82
C VAL A 347 -24.65 6.43 7.74
N SER A 348 -24.64 7.77 7.87
CA SER A 348 -25.32 8.65 6.93
C SER A 348 -24.33 9.13 5.85
N VAL A 349 -24.53 8.71 4.60
CA VAL A 349 -23.82 9.25 3.44
C VAL A 349 -24.61 10.44 2.93
N THR A 350 -24.17 11.66 3.27
CA THR A 350 -24.98 12.87 3.14
C THR A 350 -24.82 13.63 1.83
N ALA A 351 -23.70 13.47 1.14
CA ALA A 351 -23.40 14.19 -0.09
C ALA A 351 -22.52 13.37 -1.04
N PRO A 352 -22.62 13.61 -2.36
CA PRO A 352 -21.69 13.05 -3.34
C PRO A 352 -20.26 13.52 -3.09
N PHE A 353 -19.29 12.64 -3.36
CA PHE A 353 -17.84 12.86 -3.21
C PHE A 353 -17.38 13.12 -1.77
N GLU A 354 -18.27 12.92 -0.79
CA GLU A 354 -17.93 12.95 0.62
C GLU A 354 -17.68 11.52 1.10
N THR A 355 -16.45 11.23 1.50
CA THR A 355 -16.10 9.95 2.12
C THR A 355 -16.48 9.99 3.60
N VAL A 356 -17.38 9.10 4.02
CA VAL A 356 -17.77 8.93 5.42
C VAL A 356 -17.10 7.68 5.97
N THR A 357 -16.39 7.79 7.09
CA THR A 357 -15.72 6.67 7.74
C THR A 357 -16.50 6.17 8.96
N GLN A 358 -16.49 4.86 9.17
CA GLN A 358 -17.11 4.23 10.34
C GLN A 358 -16.19 3.13 10.87
N THR A 359 -16.09 3.01 12.19
CA THR A 359 -15.46 1.86 12.86
C THR A 359 -16.51 1.11 13.67
N ILE A 360 -16.55 -0.22 13.54
CA ILE A 360 -17.42 -1.09 14.33
C ILE A 360 -16.61 -1.92 15.32
N ILE A 361 -17.15 -2.11 16.51
CA ILE A 361 -16.57 -2.93 17.57
C ILE A 361 -17.53 -4.08 17.84
N GLN A 362 -17.50 -5.08 16.97
CA GLN A 362 -18.30 -6.30 17.08
C GLN A 362 -17.42 -7.52 16.79
N PRO A 363 -17.47 -8.59 17.61
CA PRO A 363 -16.75 -9.82 17.34
C PRO A 363 -17.35 -10.58 16.15
N GLY A 364 -16.49 -11.23 15.37
CA GLY A 364 -16.90 -12.05 14.21
C GLY A 364 -17.43 -11.24 13.03
N LEU A 365 -18.34 -11.85 12.26
CA LEU A 365 -18.95 -11.25 11.08
C LEU A 365 -20.01 -10.20 11.45
N ALA A 366 -19.94 -9.05 10.79
CA ALA A 366 -20.96 -8.02 10.82
C ALA A 366 -21.85 -8.10 9.57
N ILE A 367 -23.12 -7.70 9.72
CA ILE A 367 -24.05 -7.52 8.61
C ILE A 367 -23.95 -6.08 8.15
N LEU A 368 -23.85 -5.89 6.83
CA LEU A 368 -23.85 -4.61 6.15
C LEU A 368 -25.08 -4.54 5.24
N SER A 369 -25.93 -3.54 5.44
CA SER A 369 -27.16 -3.32 4.69
C SER A 369 -27.10 -1.99 3.96
N VAL A 370 -27.16 -2.04 2.63
CA VAL A 370 -27.17 -0.88 1.73
C VAL A 370 -28.53 -0.81 1.03
N PRO A 371 -29.44 0.12 1.38
CA PRO A 371 -30.82 0.10 0.89
C PRO A 371 -31.02 0.41 -0.59
N LEU A 372 -30.19 1.26 -1.20
CA LEU A 372 -30.44 1.80 -2.56
C LEU A 372 -29.47 1.30 -3.63
N GLY A 373 -28.25 0.91 -3.27
CA GLY A 373 -27.14 0.70 -4.22
C GLY A 373 -26.27 1.96 -4.38
N ASP A 374 -25.48 2.04 -5.46
CA ASP A 374 -24.62 3.19 -5.82
C ASP A 374 -23.71 3.73 -4.68
N ILE A 375 -23.20 2.83 -3.84
CA ILE A 375 -22.21 3.12 -2.81
C ILE A 375 -20.93 2.34 -3.12
N GLU A 376 -19.81 3.06 -3.11
CA GLU A 376 -18.49 2.45 -2.99
C GLU A 376 -18.20 2.19 -1.51
N ILE A 377 -17.95 0.93 -1.19
CA ILE A 377 -17.67 0.44 0.15
C ILE A 377 -16.22 0.03 0.17
N GLN A 378 -15.40 0.65 1.00
CA GLN A 378 -14.03 0.18 1.26
C GLN A 378 -13.95 -0.33 2.69
N SER A 379 -13.17 -1.39 2.89
CA SER A 379 -13.00 -2.06 4.17
C SER A 379 -11.59 -2.60 4.33
N ASP A 380 -11.16 -2.71 5.58
CA ASP A 380 -9.96 -3.44 6.00
C ASP A 380 -10.13 -4.97 5.96
N GLY A 381 -11.36 -5.47 5.75
CA GLY A 381 -11.68 -6.89 5.67
C GLY A 381 -12.17 -7.36 4.30
N MET A 382 -12.72 -8.58 4.31
CA MET A 382 -13.36 -9.23 3.17
C MET A 382 -14.87 -9.03 3.23
N ILE A 383 -15.53 -8.97 2.06
CA ILE A 383 -16.97 -8.79 1.93
C ILE A 383 -17.56 -9.99 1.19
N ALA A 384 -18.61 -10.62 1.73
CA ALA A 384 -19.33 -11.71 1.09
C ALA A 384 -20.83 -11.41 1.01
N THR A 385 -21.50 -12.11 0.11
CA THR A 385 -22.96 -12.01 -0.06
C THR A 385 -23.74 -12.79 0.99
N SER A 386 -23.09 -13.74 1.68
CA SER A 386 -23.69 -14.49 2.77
C SER A 386 -22.63 -15.07 3.71
N ALA A 387 -23.02 -15.45 4.93
CA ALA A 387 -22.14 -16.16 5.85
C ALA A 387 -21.69 -17.53 5.30
N GLY A 388 -22.49 -18.15 4.41
CA GLY A 388 -22.17 -19.44 3.80
C GLY A 388 -21.00 -19.35 2.81
N THR A 389 -20.93 -18.26 2.05
CA THR A 389 -19.88 -18.02 1.04
C THR A 389 -18.61 -17.41 1.64
N PHE A 390 -18.72 -16.77 2.81
CA PHE A 390 -17.59 -16.15 3.48
C PHE A 390 -16.48 -17.16 3.84
N PHE A 391 -15.23 -16.74 3.62
CA PHE A 391 -14.01 -17.33 4.15
C PHE A 391 -12.91 -16.26 4.21
N GLN A 392 -11.91 -16.47 5.04
CA GLN A 392 -10.77 -15.56 5.20
C GLN A 392 -9.49 -16.35 4.86
N PRO A 393 -9.01 -16.28 3.60
CA PRO A 393 -7.82 -17.03 3.19
C PRO A 393 -6.51 -16.39 3.68
N ASP A 394 -6.54 -15.11 4.00
CA ASP A 394 -5.35 -14.33 4.36
C ASP A 394 -5.40 -13.90 5.83
N PRO A 395 -4.23 -13.77 6.48
CA PRO A 395 -4.14 -13.13 7.79
C PRO A 395 -4.72 -11.72 7.77
N VAL A 396 -5.11 -11.26 8.96
CA VAL A 396 -5.52 -9.87 9.15
C VAL A 396 -4.33 -8.94 8.87
N SER A 397 -4.51 -7.89 8.07
CA SER A 397 -3.45 -6.88 7.92
C SER A 397 -3.44 -5.96 9.14
N LEU A 398 -2.29 -5.86 9.82
CA LEU A 398 -2.12 -4.99 10.98
C LEU A 398 -2.01 -3.52 10.55
N VAL A 399 -3.05 -2.75 10.85
CA VAL A 399 -3.12 -1.29 10.66
C VAL A 399 -3.20 -0.55 12.01
N ALA A 400 -2.97 0.77 12.01
CA ALA A 400 -2.94 1.63 13.22
C ALA A 400 -4.23 1.64 14.07
N SER A 401 -5.32 1.12 13.50
CA SER A 401 -6.66 1.03 14.08
C SER A 401 -7.04 -0.37 14.52
N SER A 402 -6.18 -1.37 14.29
CA SER A 402 -6.48 -2.77 14.57
C SER A 402 -6.76 -2.97 16.05
N ASP A 403 -7.92 -3.56 16.35
CA ASP A 403 -8.25 -4.08 17.69
C ASP A 403 -8.05 -5.59 17.68
N LEU A 404 -6.86 -6.02 18.11
CA LEU A 404 -6.45 -7.42 18.09
C LEU A 404 -7.33 -8.33 18.96
N ASP A 405 -7.95 -7.80 20.03
CA ASP A 405 -8.84 -8.56 20.89
C ASP A 405 -10.17 -8.83 20.18
N THR A 406 -10.77 -7.79 19.60
CA THR A 406 -12.04 -7.92 18.85
C THR A 406 -11.87 -8.76 17.59
N LEU A 407 -10.69 -8.74 16.98
CA LEU A 407 -10.34 -9.54 15.80
C LEU A 407 -10.03 -11.00 16.14
N GLY A 408 -9.85 -11.36 17.41
CA GLY A 408 -9.48 -12.72 17.81
C GLY A 408 -8.07 -13.11 17.38
N VAL A 409 -7.18 -12.12 17.26
CA VAL A 409 -5.78 -12.33 16.86
C VAL A 409 -4.97 -12.72 18.08
N ASP A 410 -4.30 -13.87 18.00
CA ASP A 410 -3.42 -14.41 19.05
C ASP A 410 -1.94 -14.35 18.64
N TYR A 411 -1.66 -14.12 17.35
CA TYR A 411 -0.32 -14.08 16.79
C TYR A 411 -0.15 -12.89 15.83
N ILE A 412 1.00 -12.22 15.92
CA ILE A 412 1.39 -11.18 14.94
C ILE A 412 2.72 -11.59 14.32
N LEU A 413 2.73 -11.72 13.00
CA LEU A 413 3.93 -11.94 12.20
C LEU A 413 4.30 -10.63 11.49
N ALA A 414 5.55 -10.19 11.60
CA ALA A 414 5.95 -8.90 11.03
C ALA A 414 7.39 -8.90 10.49
N THR A 415 7.61 -8.21 9.38
CA THR A 415 8.96 -7.76 8.98
C THR A 415 9.16 -6.40 9.63
N TYR A 416 9.86 -6.38 10.75
CA TYR A 416 10.01 -5.19 11.57
C TYR A 416 11.28 -5.22 12.42
N MET A 417 12.07 -4.16 12.29
CA MET A 417 13.16 -3.84 13.21
C MET A 417 12.78 -2.60 14.05
N PRO A 418 12.78 -2.70 15.38
CA PRO A 418 12.49 -1.56 16.24
C PRO A 418 13.55 -0.46 16.07
N PRO A 419 13.17 0.83 16.11
CA PRO A 419 14.12 1.91 16.03
C PRO A 419 15.11 1.85 17.19
N ARG A 420 16.37 2.18 16.92
CA ARG A 420 17.41 2.28 17.96
C ARG A 420 17.37 3.66 18.61
N ARG A 421 17.82 3.73 19.86
CA ARG A 421 17.84 4.99 20.62
C ARG A 421 19.22 5.65 20.57
N GLU A 422 19.27 6.93 20.24
CA GLU A 422 20.44 7.81 20.33
C GLU A 422 20.11 9.04 21.19
N GLY A 423 20.39 8.95 22.49
CA GLY A 423 19.96 9.98 23.44
C GLY A 423 18.43 10.05 23.53
N GLU A 424 17.86 11.21 23.19
CA GLU A 424 16.40 11.41 23.14
C GLU A 424 15.79 11.09 21.76
N TRP A 425 16.59 10.69 20.78
CA TRP A 425 16.14 10.41 19.42
C TRP A 425 15.93 8.93 19.19
N TRP A 426 14.84 8.59 18.49
CA TRP A 426 14.71 7.34 17.77
C TRP A 426 15.39 7.46 16.42
N VAL A 427 16.07 6.40 16.01
CA VAL A 427 16.73 6.30 14.71
C VAL A 427 16.25 5.03 14.03
N ALA A 428 15.66 5.19 12.85
CA ALA A 428 15.22 4.09 12.01
C ALA A 428 15.83 4.22 10.62
N GLU A 429 15.87 3.09 9.91
CA GLU A 429 16.41 2.97 8.57
C GLU A 429 15.32 2.46 7.62
N ALA A 430 15.24 3.03 6.42
CA ALA A 430 14.41 2.54 5.32
C ALA A 430 15.26 2.46 4.04
N SER A 431 15.25 1.32 3.36
CA SER A 431 16.09 1.05 2.19
C SER A 431 15.24 0.74 0.96
N PHE A 432 15.60 1.34 -0.17
CA PHE A 432 14.82 1.34 -1.41
C PHE A 432 15.69 0.97 -2.62
N ASP A 433 15.11 0.21 -3.55
CA ASP A 433 15.64 0.07 -4.91
C ASP A 433 15.29 1.33 -5.72
N ALA A 434 16.33 2.10 -6.06
CA ALA A 434 16.17 3.36 -6.77
C ALA A 434 15.61 3.20 -8.19
N SER A 435 15.73 2.00 -8.79
CA SER A 435 15.17 1.69 -10.10
C SER A 435 13.64 1.53 -10.09
N MET A 436 13.08 1.23 -8.92
CA MET A 436 11.64 1.12 -8.69
C MET A 436 11.00 2.47 -8.37
N LEU A 437 11.80 3.49 -8.03
CA LEU A 437 11.27 4.80 -7.65
C LEU A 437 10.89 5.64 -8.88
N ALA A 438 9.62 6.07 -8.91
CA ALA A 438 9.14 7.04 -9.87
C ALA A 438 9.77 8.42 -9.60
N GLN A 439 10.04 9.14 -10.69
CA GLN A 439 10.50 10.53 -10.62
C GLN A 439 9.38 11.49 -10.98
N GLU A 440 9.19 12.51 -10.15
CA GLU A 440 8.32 13.64 -10.41
C GLU A 440 9.20 14.87 -10.65
N GLN A 441 9.20 15.40 -11.88
CA GLN A 441 10.01 16.58 -12.27
C GLN A 441 11.52 16.40 -12.02
N GLY A 442 12.04 15.18 -12.13
CA GLY A 442 13.47 14.87 -11.92
C GLY A 442 13.88 14.65 -10.46
N ALA A 443 12.92 14.63 -9.54
CA ALA A 443 13.14 14.31 -8.13
C ALA A 443 12.45 13.00 -7.76
N TRP A 444 13.04 12.25 -6.82
CA TRP A 444 12.32 11.19 -6.12
C TRP A 444 11.44 11.81 -5.04
N LYS A 445 10.20 11.35 -4.97
CA LYS A 445 9.24 11.78 -3.97
C LYS A 445 9.11 10.70 -2.91
N PHE A 446 9.33 11.10 -1.66
CA PHE A 446 9.12 10.26 -0.49
C PHE A 446 7.97 10.81 0.35
N ALA A 447 7.35 9.95 1.15
CA ALA A 447 6.29 10.30 2.08
C ALA A 447 6.52 9.66 3.45
N PHE A 448 6.26 10.44 4.51
CA PHE A 448 5.92 9.92 5.81
C PHE A 448 4.44 9.57 5.83
N SER A 449 4.15 8.32 6.20
CA SER A 449 2.81 7.83 6.51
C SER A 449 2.65 7.85 8.03
N LEU A 450 1.69 8.63 8.52
CA LEU A 450 1.43 8.89 9.93
C LEU A 450 -0.05 8.63 10.24
N PRO A 451 -0.55 7.40 10.02
CA PRO A 451 -1.96 7.08 10.17
C PRO A 451 -2.45 7.46 11.57
N ARG A 452 -3.63 8.09 11.61
CA ARG A 452 -4.32 8.54 12.83
C ARG A 452 -3.61 9.63 13.65
N ILE A 453 -2.59 10.29 13.11
CA ILE A 453 -1.89 11.38 13.82
C ILE A 453 -2.85 12.48 14.30
N LEU A 454 -3.86 12.84 13.50
CA LEU A 454 -4.85 13.86 13.87
C LEU A 454 -5.81 13.37 14.96
N GLU A 455 -6.29 12.12 14.86
CA GLU A 455 -7.21 11.52 15.83
C GLU A 455 -6.59 11.36 17.22
N GLN A 456 -5.28 11.09 17.26
CA GLN A 456 -4.51 10.91 18.49
C GLN A 456 -3.95 12.23 19.05
N GLU A 457 -4.21 13.36 18.39
CA GLU A 457 -3.53 14.64 18.65
C GLU A 457 -2.00 14.47 18.72
N GLY A 458 -1.47 13.53 17.93
CA GLY A 458 -0.08 13.11 17.96
C GLY A 458 0.82 14.06 17.20
N SER A 459 2.13 13.94 17.46
CA SER A 459 3.14 14.64 16.67
C SER A 459 4.41 13.83 16.52
N VAL A 460 5.12 14.06 15.41
CA VAL A 460 6.46 13.52 15.20
C VAL A 460 7.43 14.67 14.97
N ASP A 461 8.43 14.80 15.84
CA ASP A 461 9.49 15.80 15.66
C ASP A 461 10.60 15.15 14.85
N VAL A 462 10.92 15.67 13.66
CA VAL A 462 12.02 15.20 12.81
C VAL A 462 13.22 16.12 12.98
N GLY A 463 14.34 15.57 13.45
CA GLY A 463 15.56 16.33 13.74
C GLY A 463 16.66 16.19 12.69
N LYS A 464 16.72 15.05 11.99
CA LYS A 464 17.72 14.81 10.94
C LYS A 464 17.26 13.72 9.99
N ILE A 465 17.51 13.93 8.71
CA ILE A 465 17.37 12.90 7.67
C ILE A 465 18.73 12.75 6.99
N ARG A 466 19.25 11.53 6.96
CA ARG A 466 20.49 11.18 6.28
C ARG A 466 20.20 10.16 5.20
N MET A 467 20.51 10.51 3.97
CA MET A 467 20.30 9.67 2.80
C MET A 467 21.65 9.17 2.30
N ILE A 468 21.77 7.86 2.11
CA ILE A 468 22.95 7.18 1.61
C ILE A 468 22.56 6.57 0.26
N TRP A 469 23.14 7.08 -0.83
CA TRP A 469 22.88 6.60 -2.17
C TRP A 469 24.06 5.74 -2.64
N MET A 470 23.75 4.55 -3.14
CA MET A 470 24.74 3.54 -3.50
C MET A 470 24.59 3.11 -4.95
N ARG A 471 25.72 2.82 -5.58
CA ARG A 471 25.85 2.18 -6.89
C ARG A 471 27.20 1.48 -6.99
N GLU A 472 27.44 0.77 -8.08
CA GLU A 472 28.77 0.20 -8.33
C GLU A 472 29.88 1.26 -8.32
N ALA A 473 30.96 0.94 -7.59
CA ALA A 473 32.15 1.77 -7.55
C ALA A 473 32.86 1.78 -8.92
N PHE A 474 33.44 2.92 -9.29
CA PHE A 474 34.20 3.00 -10.53
C PHE A 474 35.45 2.11 -10.45
N THR A 475 35.54 1.13 -11.35
CA THR A 475 36.83 0.53 -11.69
C THR A 475 37.66 1.53 -12.50
N TRP A 476 38.99 1.46 -12.41
CA TRP A 476 39.88 2.34 -13.21
C TRP A 476 39.56 2.28 -14.71
N SER A 477 39.22 1.11 -15.25
CA SER A 477 38.78 0.95 -16.64
C SER A 477 37.49 1.70 -16.93
N SER A 478 36.46 1.53 -16.10
CA SER A 478 35.16 2.19 -16.28
C SER A 478 35.25 3.72 -16.13
N PHE A 479 36.11 4.20 -15.22
CA PHE A 479 36.37 5.63 -15.04
C PHE A 479 36.98 6.28 -16.30
N TRP A 480 38.01 5.66 -16.88
CA TRP A 480 38.63 6.15 -18.11
C TRP A 480 37.69 6.07 -19.31
N GLN A 481 36.86 5.03 -19.38
CA GLN A 481 35.84 4.92 -20.41
C GLN A 481 34.79 6.02 -20.29
N PHE A 482 34.33 6.31 -19.06
CA PHE A 482 33.41 7.41 -18.78
C PHE A 482 34.01 8.77 -19.16
N LEU A 483 35.23 9.07 -18.71
CA LEU A 483 35.91 10.32 -19.05
C LEU A 483 36.12 10.46 -20.56
N ARG A 484 36.46 9.38 -21.26
CA ARG A 484 36.65 9.42 -22.71
C ARG A 484 35.35 9.75 -23.44
N ALA A 485 34.23 9.16 -23.02
CA ALA A 485 32.92 9.44 -23.60
C ALA A 485 32.45 10.88 -23.33
N TYR A 486 32.81 11.45 -22.18
CA TYR A 486 32.37 12.80 -21.78
C TYR A 486 33.24 13.93 -22.34
N VAL A 487 34.56 13.69 -22.48
CA VAL A 487 35.53 14.70 -22.95
C VAL A 487 35.73 14.65 -24.47
N PHE A 488 35.53 13.49 -25.09
CA PHE A 488 35.68 13.28 -26.53
C PHE A 488 34.41 12.62 -27.11
N PRO A 489 33.28 13.34 -27.16
CA PRO A 489 32.04 12.83 -27.75
C PRO A 489 32.17 12.52 -29.25
#